data_AF-A0A6J6R374-F1
#
_entry.id   AF-A0A6J6R374-F1
#
_cell.length_a   1.000
_cell.length_b   1.000
_cell.length_c   1.000
_cell.angle_alpha   90.00
_cell.angle_beta   90.00
_cell.angle_gamma   90.00
#
_symmetry.space_group_name_H-M   'P 1'
#
loop_
_entity.id
_entity.type
_entity.pdbx_description
1 polymer ?
#
loop_
_entity_poly.entity_id
_entity_poly.type
_entity_poly.pdbx_seq_one_letter_code
_entity_poly.pdbx_strand_id
1 'polypeptide(L)'
;MFEFLFIAALVYLYLERRARKRRERALTLGTNGRKVRGLDAELKAIIENDGDKTGIAFEIKQYLLSVIEDDKNDVEKFSDARIEQAERILDRAGPSAMYWMTDIAAQLAFLAAAQINGIATNIDAKVGESATPEAIVNAVVKG
;
A
#
# COMPACT_ATOMS: atom_id res chain seq x y z
N MET A 1 5.84 18.06 69.75
CA MET A 1 4.68 17.27 69.28
C MET A 1 4.05 17.85 68.02
N PHE A 2 3.67 19.15 68.01
CA PHE A 2 3.04 19.79 66.84
C PHE A 2 3.95 19.96 65.60
N GLU A 3 5.26 20.16 65.79
CA GLU A 3 6.21 20.28 64.67
C GLU A 3 6.33 18.98 63.84
N PHE A 4 6.27 17.81 64.49
CA PHE A 4 6.25 16.52 63.80
C PHE A 4 4.95 16.32 63.02
N LEU A 5 3.80 16.77 63.57
CA LEU A 5 2.53 16.73 62.85
C LEU A 5 2.52 17.68 61.66
N PHE A 6 3.16 18.85 61.79
CA PHE A 6 3.28 19.82 60.71
C PHE A 6 4.15 19.29 59.56
N ILE A 7 5.30 18.69 59.88
CA ILE A 7 6.19 18.06 58.89
C ILE A 7 5.49 16.86 58.23
N ALA A 8 4.79 16.02 59.00
CA ALA A 8 4.02 14.91 58.46
C ALA A 8 2.91 15.36 57.50
N ALA A 9 2.22 16.46 57.82
CA ALA A 9 1.20 17.05 56.96
C ALA A 9 1.80 17.58 55.65
N LEU A 10 2.97 18.23 55.70
CA LEU A 10 3.67 18.72 54.50
C LEU A 10 4.15 17.56 53.60
N VAL A 11 4.69 16.49 54.19
CA VAL A 11 5.11 15.29 53.45
C VAL A 11 3.90 14.60 52.81
N TYR A 12 2.80 14.48 53.53
CA TYR A 12 1.55 13.91 53.02
C TYR A 12 1.02 14.73 51.82
N LEU A 13 0.93 16.04 51.95
CA LEU A 13 0.51 16.95 50.88
C LEU A 13 1.45 16.88 49.66
N TYR A 14 2.75 16.76 49.88
CA TYR A 14 3.73 16.62 48.81
C TYR A 14 3.58 15.29 48.06
N LEU A 15 3.42 14.18 48.78
CA LEU A 15 3.18 12.86 48.18
C LEU A 15 1.85 12.82 47.42
N GLU A 16 0.80 13.44 47.95
CA GLU A 16 -0.51 13.48 47.30
C GLU A 16 -0.50 14.33 46.02
N ARG A 17 0.19 15.48 46.03
CA ARG A 17 0.43 16.27 44.81
C ARG A 17 1.22 15.46 43.76
N ARG A 18 2.23 14.70 44.19
CA ARG A 18 3.01 13.83 43.29
C ARG A 18 2.17 12.67 42.74
N ALA A 19 1.30 12.08 43.55
CA ALA A 19 0.39 11.01 43.15
C ALA A 19 -0.66 11.49 42.15
N ARG A 20 -1.24 12.68 42.35
CA ARG A 20 -2.19 13.31 41.40
C ARG A 20 -1.53 13.57 40.05
N LYS A 21 -0.33 14.16 40.02
CA LYS A 21 0.43 14.35 38.78
C LYS A 21 0.78 13.03 38.08
N ARG A 22 1.01 11.93 38.82
CA ARG A 22 1.22 10.59 38.24
C ARG A 22 -0.08 10.01 37.68
N ARG A 23 -1.22 10.20 38.33
CA ARG A 23 -2.54 9.76 37.85
C ARG A 23 -2.98 10.53 36.61
N GLU A 24 -2.79 11.84 36.59
CA GLU A 24 -3.00 12.68 35.40
C GLU A 24 -2.07 12.24 34.26
N ARG A 25 -0.78 12.02 34.54
CA ARG A 25 0.15 11.48 33.54
C ARG A 25 -0.23 10.10 33.04
N ALA A 26 -0.74 9.22 33.91
CA ALA A 26 -1.22 7.88 33.54
C ALA A 26 -2.50 7.94 32.70
N LEU A 27 -3.40 8.90 32.98
CA LEU A 27 -4.59 9.16 32.17
C LEU A 27 -4.21 9.75 30.78
N THR A 28 -3.19 10.62 30.73
CA THR A 28 -2.64 11.16 29.47
C THR A 28 -1.75 10.17 28.73
N LEU A 29 -1.12 9.21 29.42
CA LEU A 29 -0.37 8.09 28.82
C LEU A 29 -1.32 6.98 28.32
N GLY A 30 -2.52 6.87 28.87
CA GLY A 30 -3.62 6.10 28.28
C GLY A 30 -4.25 6.78 27.06
N THR A 31 -3.90 8.03 26.77
CA THR A 31 -4.47 8.83 25.68
C THR A 31 -3.43 9.45 24.74
N ASN A 32 -2.17 9.03 24.82
CA ASN A 32 -1.15 9.31 23.81
C ASN A 32 -0.99 8.12 22.86
N GLY A 33 -1.71 8.19 21.73
CA GLY A 33 -1.11 7.88 20.43
C GLY A 33 -1.57 6.61 19.72
N ARG A 34 -2.19 5.66 20.41
CA ARG A 34 -2.97 4.60 19.76
C ARG A 34 -4.30 4.52 20.47
N LYS A 35 -5.30 5.26 19.95
CA LYS A 35 -6.67 4.77 20.06
C LYS A 35 -6.58 3.30 19.66
N VAL A 36 -6.97 2.41 20.56
CA VAL A 36 -7.37 1.06 20.18
C VAL A 36 -8.43 1.31 19.11
N ARG A 37 -8.00 1.31 17.84
CA ARG A 37 -8.88 1.40 16.70
C ARG A 37 -9.76 0.19 16.94
N GLY A 38 -11.01 0.43 17.32
CA GLY A 38 -11.96 -0.68 17.52
C GLY A 38 -11.93 -1.55 16.27
N LEU A 39 -12.39 -2.79 16.38
CA LEU A 39 -12.44 -3.71 15.24
C LEU A 39 -12.90 -3.02 13.95
N ASP A 40 -13.88 -2.11 14.06
CA ASP A 40 -14.40 -1.27 12.96
C ASP A 40 -13.39 -0.31 12.32
N ALA A 41 -12.46 0.26 13.08
CA ALA A 41 -11.43 1.17 12.57
C ALA A 41 -10.22 0.41 11.98
N GLU A 42 -9.94 -0.81 12.44
CA GLU A 42 -9.02 -1.72 11.75
C GLU A 42 -9.66 -2.27 10.47
N LEU A 43 -10.93 -2.67 10.52
CA LEU A 43 -11.70 -3.11 9.35
C LEU A 43 -11.79 -2.00 8.31
N LYS A 44 -12.11 -0.77 8.72
CA LYS A 44 -12.13 0.40 7.84
C LYS A 44 -10.75 0.67 7.24
N ALA A 45 -9.67 0.57 8.02
CA ALA A 45 -8.32 0.75 7.51
C ALA A 45 -7.93 -0.35 6.51
N ILE A 46 -8.33 -1.61 6.74
CA ILE A 46 -8.09 -2.73 5.81
C ILE A 46 -8.90 -2.52 4.53
N ILE A 47 -10.17 -2.13 4.63
CA ILE A 47 -11.04 -1.83 3.48
C ILE A 47 -10.48 -0.67 2.67
N GLU A 48 -10.04 0.41 3.32
CA GLU A 48 -9.39 1.55 2.65
C GLU A 48 -8.08 1.14 1.98
N ASN A 49 -7.28 0.29 2.63
CA ASN A 49 -6.00 -0.19 2.10
C ASN A 49 -6.21 -1.14 0.90
N ASP A 50 -7.18 -2.06 0.97
CA ASP A 50 -7.51 -2.96 -0.14
C ASP A 50 -8.15 -2.21 -1.32
N GLY A 51 -9.01 -1.21 -1.05
CA GLY A 51 -9.54 -0.33 -2.09
C GLY A 51 -8.46 0.46 -2.82
N ASP A 52 -7.42 0.91 -2.10
CA ASP A 52 -6.28 1.60 -2.70
C ASP A 52 -5.41 0.65 -3.53
N LYS A 53 -5.19 -0.60 -3.08
CA LYS A 53 -4.52 -1.63 -3.90
C LYS A 53 -5.27 -1.89 -5.19
N THR A 54 -6.59 -2.06 -5.18
CA THR A 54 -7.35 -2.25 -6.43
C THR A 54 -7.22 -1.03 -7.36
N GLY A 55 -7.27 0.18 -6.80
CA GLY A 55 -7.07 1.42 -7.57
C GLY A 55 -5.68 1.50 -8.22
N ILE A 56 -4.63 1.16 -7.48
CA ILE A 56 -3.26 1.15 -8.00
C ILE A 56 -3.10 0.06 -9.09
N ALA A 57 -3.78 -1.08 -8.96
CA ALA A 57 -3.73 -2.19 -9.95
C ALA A 57 -4.30 -1.75 -11.28
N PHE A 58 -5.42 -1.04 -11.19
CA PHE A 58 -6.03 -0.42 -12.34
C PHE A 58 -5.10 0.64 -12.97
N GLU A 59 -4.45 1.50 -12.18
CA GLU A 59 -3.53 2.51 -12.71
C GLU A 59 -2.30 1.91 -13.41
N ILE A 60 -1.68 0.89 -12.82
CA ILE A 60 -0.56 0.16 -13.44
C ILE A 60 -1.03 -0.52 -14.73
N LYS A 61 -2.23 -1.10 -14.75
CA LYS A 61 -2.82 -1.67 -15.96
C LYS A 61 -3.02 -0.63 -17.06
N GLN A 62 -3.60 0.53 -16.75
CA GLN A 62 -3.78 1.61 -17.72
C GLN A 62 -2.44 2.14 -18.25
N TYR A 63 -1.45 2.26 -17.37
CA TYR A 63 -0.09 2.63 -17.78
C TYR A 63 0.48 1.65 -18.81
N LEU A 64 0.41 0.34 -18.54
CA LEU A 64 0.90 -0.68 -19.46
C LEU A 64 0.16 -0.64 -20.82
N LEU A 65 -1.16 -0.44 -20.81
CA LEU A 65 -1.94 -0.30 -22.05
C LEU A 65 -1.53 0.95 -22.83
N SER A 66 -1.29 2.08 -22.16
CA SER A 66 -0.83 3.31 -22.82
C SER A 66 0.57 3.16 -23.43
N VAL A 67 1.46 2.39 -22.80
CA VAL A 67 2.79 2.10 -23.35
C VAL A 67 2.69 1.25 -24.62
N ILE A 68 1.76 0.29 -24.65
CA ILE A 68 1.51 -0.52 -25.85
C ILE A 68 0.93 0.34 -26.98
N GLU A 69 0.00 1.25 -26.65
CA GLU A 69 -0.58 2.18 -27.61
C GLU A 69 0.47 3.16 -28.18
N ASP A 70 1.36 3.68 -27.33
CA ASP A 70 2.48 4.52 -27.74
C ASP A 70 3.42 3.80 -28.71
N ASP A 71 3.80 2.54 -28.42
CA ASP A 71 4.66 1.72 -29.29
C ASP A 71 3.99 1.45 -30.65
N LYS A 72 2.66 1.25 -30.67
CA LYS A 72 1.88 1.12 -31.92
C LYS A 72 1.83 2.39 -32.77
N ASN A 73 1.89 3.55 -32.14
CA ASN A 73 1.81 4.85 -32.79
C ASN A 73 3.19 5.47 -33.05
N ASP A 74 4.27 4.69 -32.88
CA ASP A 74 5.67 5.11 -33.05
C ASP A 74 6.02 6.36 -32.21
N VAL A 75 5.41 6.46 -31.02
CA VAL A 75 5.71 7.50 -30.03
C VAL A 75 7.08 7.23 -29.42
N GLU A 76 7.80 8.30 -29.06
CA GLU A 76 9.12 8.21 -28.42
C GLU A 76 9.09 7.30 -27.18
N LYS A 77 9.96 6.29 -27.19
CA LYS A 77 10.16 5.41 -26.04
C LYS A 77 10.74 6.21 -24.87
N PHE A 78 10.15 6.05 -23.69
CA PHE A 78 10.52 6.79 -22.49
C PHE A 78 10.33 8.31 -22.60
N SER A 79 9.26 8.74 -23.27
CA SER A 79 8.86 10.15 -23.27
C SER A 79 8.70 10.71 -21.86
N ASP A 80 9.01 11.99 -21.69
CA ASP A 80 8.87 12.69 -20.41
C ASP A 80 7.47 12.53 -19.81
N ALA A 81 6.43 12.54 -20.66
CA ALA A 81 5.05 12.33 -20.24
C ALA A 81 4.81 10.95 -19.61
N ARG A 82 5.47 9.90 -20.11
CA ARG A 82 5.37 8.54 -19.55
C ARG A 82 6.20 8.37 -18.31
N ILE A 83 7.37 8.99 -18.25
CA ILE A 83 8.20 9.02 -17.04
C ILE A 83 7.43 9.70 -15.91
N GLU A 84 6.80 10.85 -16.18
CA GLU A 84 6.01 11.59 -15.20
C GLU A 84 4.77 10.79 -14.75
N GLN A 85 4.12 10.07 -15.67
CA GLN A 85 3.02 9.17 -15.31
C GLN A 85 3.48 8.01 -14.42
N ALA A 86 4.64 7.41 -14.73
CA ALA A 86 5.22 6.34 -13.94
C ALA A 86 5.61 6.83 -12.53
N GLU A 87 6.16 8.05 -12.41
CA GLU A 87 6.52 8.66 -11.14
C GLU A 87 5.29 8.84 -10.23
N ARG A 88 4.18 9.36 -10.77
CA ARG A 88 2.92 9.50 -10.00
C ARG A 88 2.39 8.16 -9.48
N ILE A 89 2.46 7.11 -10.30
CA ILE A 89 2.04 5.76 -9.91
C ILE A 89 2.98 5.21 -8.85
N LEU A 90 4.29 5.43 -8.99
CA LEU A 90 5.31 4.98 -8.04
C LEU A 90 5.16 5.69 -6.68
N ASP A 91 4.88 6.98 -6.67
CA ASP A 91 4.66 7.76 -5.43
C ASP A 91 3.44 7.27 -4.68
N ARG A 92 2.37 6.92 -5.41
CA ARG A 92 1.13 6.41 -4.80
C ARG A 92 1.28 4.97 -4.33
N ALA A 93 1.89 4.11 -5.14
CA ALA A 93 2.06 2.70 -4.84
C ALA A 93 3.19 2.44 -3.83
N GLY A 94 4.19 3.32 -3.77
CA GLY A 94 5.39 3.13 -2.97
C GLY A 94 6.11 1.80 -3.28
N PRO A 95 6.68 1.12 -2.28
CA PRO A 95 7.42 -0.12 -2.50
C PRO A 95 6.63 -1.27 -3.15
N SER A 96 5.29 -1.28 -3.06
CA SER A 96 4.49 -2.35 -3.68
C SER A 96 4.47 -2.27 -5.20
N ALA A 97 4.72 -1.09 -5.79
CA ALA A 97 4.85 -0.95 -7.24
C ALA A 97 5.95 -1.88 -7.79
N MET A 98 7.08 -1.97 -7.07
CA MET A 98 8.21 -2.82 -7.47
C MET A 98 7.84 -4.30 -7.47
N TYR A 99 7.05 -4.75 -6.48
CA TYR A 99 6.54 -6.12 -6.44
C TYR A 99 5.67 -6.43 -7.66
N TRP A 100 4.70 -5.58 -7.98
CA TRP A 100 3.83 -5.82 -9.14
C TRP A 100 4.53 -5.72 -10.48
N MET A 101 5.39 -4.71 -10.67
CA MET A 101 6.15 -4.60 -11.92
C MET A 101 6.99 -5.86 -12.15
N THR A 102 7.62 -6.38 -11.09
CA THR A 102 8.42 -7.61 -11.16
C THR A 102 7.57 -8.85 -11.42
N ASP A 103 6.44 -9.00 -10.74
CA ASP A 103 5.52 -10.14 -10.93
C ASP A 103 4.94 -10.15 -12.36
N ILE A 104 4.50 -8.99 -12.86
CA ILE A 104 4.00 -8.85 -14.23
C ILE A 104 5.11 -9.19 -15.23
N ALA A 105 6.32 -8.66 -15.05
CA ALA A 105 7.45 -8.95 -15.94
C ALA A 105 7.81 -10.44 -15.97
N ALA A 106 7.80 -11.10 -14.80
CA ALA A 106 8.06 -12.53 -14.70
C ALA A 106 6.97 -13.35 -15.41
N GLN A 107 5.70 -12.98 -15.26
CA GLN A 107 4.58 -13.64 -15.93
C GLN A 107 4.67 -13.45 -17.46
N LEU A 108 4.95 -12.24 -17.95
CA LEU A 108 5.12 -11.99 -19.38
C LEU A 108 6.30 -12.78 -19.97
N ALA A 109 7.42 -12.86 -19.26
CA ALA A 109 8.57 -13.68 -19.68
C ALA A 109 8.23 -15.17 -19.74
N PHE A 110 7.49 -15.68 -18.75
CA PHE A 110 7.00 -17.06 -18.73
C PHE A 110 6.06 -17.34 -19.92
N LEU A 111 5.11 -16.44 -20.20
CA LEU A 111 4.18 -16.58 -21.33
C LEU A 111 4.90 -16.58 -22.67
N ALA A 112 5.86 -15.66 -22.86
CA ALA A 112 6.67 -15.62 -24.08
C ALA A 112 7.48 -16.91 -24.27
N ALA A 113 8.10 -17.43 -23.21
CA ALA A 113 8.82 -18.70 -23.25
C ALA A 113 7.88 -19.89 -23.54
N ALA A 114 6.69 -19.91 -22.93
CA ALA A 114 5.70 -20.95 -23.17
C ALA A 114 5.23 -20.96 -24.64
N GLN A 115 4.98 -19.79 -25.21
CA GLN A 115 4.60 -19.66 -26.62
C GLN A 115 5.69 -20.14 -27.57
N ILE A 116 6.96 -19.79 -27.33
CA ILE A 116 8.11 -20.27 -28.14
C ILE A 116 8.21 -21.80 -28.09
N ASN A 117 7.91 -22.41 -26.94
CA ASN A 117 8.02 -23.86 -26.73
C ASN A 117 6.72 -24.64 -27.02
N GLY A 118 5.64 -23.97 -27.46
CA GLY A 118 4.35 -24.63 -27.72
C GLY A 118 3.67 -25.19 -26.46
N ILE A 119 3.96 -24.62 -25.28
CA ILE A 119 3.37 -25.04 -24.00
C ILE A 119 2.09 -24.23 -23.78
N ALA A 120 0.96 -24.92 -23.62
CA ALA A 120 -0.31 -24.29 -23.31
C ALA A 120 -0.29 -23.70 -21.88
N THR A 121 -0.80 -22.47 -21.76
CA THR A 121 -0.89 -21.69 -20.52
C THR A 121 -2.35 -21.43 -20.13
N ASN A 122 -2.55 -21.02 -18.89
CA ASN A 122 -3.85 -20.58 -18.39
C ASN A 122 -4.35 -19.27 -19.03
N ILE A 123 -3.48 -18.54 -19.72
CA ILE A 123 -3.81 -17.31 -20.45
C ILE A 123 -4.35 -17.67 -21.84
N ASP A 124 -3.84 -18.72 -22.48
CA ASP A 124 -4.30 -19.14 -23.82
C ASP A 124 -5.80 -19.47 -23.83
N ALA A 125 -6.31 -20.08 -22.75
CA ALA A 125 -7.75 -20.33 -22.59
C ALA A 125 -8.60 -19.04 -22.45
N LYS A 126 -8.00 -17.92 -22.05
CA LYS A 126 -8.68 -16.63 -21.85
C LYS A 126 -8.59 -15.72 -23.06
N VAL A 127 -7.50 -15.79 -23.81
CA VAL A 127 -7.17 -14.84 -24.90
C VAL A 127 -7.29 -15.48 -26.29
N GLY A 128 -7.22 -16.81 -26.38
CA GLY A 128 -7.28 -17.56 -27.64
C GLY A 128 -5.98 -17.52 -28.45
N GLU A 129 -5.98 -18.17 -29.62
CA GLU A 129 -4.79 -18.35 -30.48
C GLU A 129 -4.23 -17.04 -31.07
N SER A 130 -4.99 -15.94 -31.06
CA SER A 130 -4.57 -14.63 -31.58
C SER A 130 -4.43 -13.60 -30.46
N ALA A 131 -3.69 -13.95 -29.41
CA ALA A 131 -3.48 -13.09 -28.26
C ALA A 131 -2.75 -11.79 -28.65
N THR A 132 -3.42 -10.63 -28.48
CA THR A 132 -2.78 -9.32 -28.63
C THR A 132 -2.08 -8.92 -27.33
N PRO A 133 -1.05 -8.04 -27.38
CA PRO A 133 -0.39 -7.54 -26.17
C PRO A 133 -1.36 -6.95 -25.14
N GLU A 134 -2.39 -6.22 -25.59
CA GLU A 134 -3.42 -5.67 -24.70
C GLU A 134 -4.24 -6.76 -24.03
N ALA A 135 -4.59 -7.80 -24.79
CA ALA A 135 -5.41 -8.88 -24.29
C ALA A 135 -4.64 -9.75 -23.27
N ILE A 136 -3.32 -9.87 -23.45
CA ILE A 136 -2.41 -10.46 -22.45
C ILE A 136 -2.34 -9.60 -21.19
N VAL A 137 -2.11 -8.29 -21.31
CA VAL A 137 -2.08 -7.37 -20.15
C VAL A 137 -3.41 -7.41 -19.38
N ASN A 138 -4.53 -7.45 -20.10
CA ASN A 138 -5.86 -7.58 -19.49
C ASN A 138 -6.06 -8.90 -18.73
N ALA A 139 -5.44 -9.99 -19.18
CA ALA A 139 -5.54 -11.29 -18.55
C ALA A 139 -4.59 -11.49 -17.37
N VAL A 140 -3.41 -10.85 -17.42
CA VAL A 140 -2.33 -10.89 -16.40
C VAL A 140 -2.62 -9.92 -15.26
N VAL A 141 -2.93 -8.66 -15.57
CA VAL A 141 -3.11 -7.61 -14.56
C VAL A 141 -4.58 -7.53 -14.15
N LYS A 142 -4.87 -8.06 -12.97
CA LYS A 142 -6.19 -7.96 -12.34
C LYS A 142 -6.27 -6.65 -11.56
N GLY A 143 -7.08 -5.73 -12.06
CA GLY A 143 -7.54 -4.53 -11.35
C GLY A 143 -9.02 -4.61 -11.05
#